data_AF-A0A7S0RXP6-F1
#
_entry.id   AF-A0A7S0RXP6-F1
#
_cell.length_a   1.000
_cell.length_b   1.000
_cell.length_c   1.000
_cell.angle_alpha   90.00
_cell.angle_beta   90.00
_cell.angle_gamma   90.00
#
_symmetry.space_group_name_H-M   'P 1'
#
loop_
_entity.id
_entity.type
_entity.pdbx_description
1 polymer ?
#
loop_
_entity_poly.entity_id
_entity_poly.type
_entity_poly.pdbx_seq_one_letter_code
_entity_poly.pdbx_strand_id
1 'polypeptide(L)'
;REMLARVTRLYTARNTPRCAPLLGTNRKLVIATKATRSSPAMSEPEWTLWYWPGIKGRGEYIRLIFEEAGVPYVDAGVKHGFQAVIDWTWQGGNTGFPVRAPPAVVHGDYVVCNTPAIQAYLGKKFGLYPQDAEQGGHVDQLLAIVTDAVAEGRLAFHPKDFYASHKTQVEESKPYVEQYGKQRLPKYMEYFESLLARNQESGFLVGDKLTVADLAVYHYLAAAQQHYGQYYDAQAAPLCKAFQARVAARPRIAAYLASDRCLPWDADSMM
;
A
#
# COMPACT_ATOMS: atom_id res chain seq x y z
N ARG A 1 -10.96 8.47 19.42
CA ARG A 1 -12.43 8.33 19.20
C ARG A 1 -12.99 9.45 18.32
N GLU A 2 -12.58 10.71 18.50
CA GLU A 2 -13.03 11.83 17.63
C GLU A 2 -12.44 11.81 16.21
N MET A 3 -11.25 11.22 16.02
CA MET A 3 -10.58 11.16 14.72
C MET A 3 -11.35 10.32 13.68
N LEU A 4 -11.80 9.10 14.04
CA LEU A 4 -12.59 8.25 13.13
C LEU A 4 -14.00 8.81 12.86
N ALA A 5 -14.63 9.47 13.82
CA ALA A 5 -15.95 10.10 13.62
C ALA A 5 -15.89 11.29 12.64
N ARG A 6 -14.75 11.99 12.57
CA ARG A 6 -14.50 13.05 11.56
C ARG A 6 -14.31 12.50 10.15
N VAL A 7 -13.71 11.32 10.00
CA VAL A 7 -13.56 10.63 8.71
C VAL A 7 -14.93 10.43 8.06
N THR A 8 -15.90 9.89 8.81
CA THR A 8 -17.24 9.58 8.29
C THR A 8 -18.08 10.83 7.99
N ARG A 9 -18.01 11.89 8.82
CA ARG A 9 -18.77 13.14 8.57
C ARG A 9 -18.24 13.95 7.39
N LEU A 10 -16.93 13.95 7.13
CA LEU A 10 -16.36 14.68 5.99
C LEU A 10 -16.55 13.93 4.66
N TYR A 11 -16.61 12.59 4.69
CA TYR A 11 -16.84 11.77 3.50
C TYR A 11 -18.31 11.78 3.02
N THR A 12 -19.26 11.76 3.95
CA THR A 12 -20.71 11.70 3.63
C THR A 12 -21.29 13.04 3.21
N ALA A 13 -20.77 14.17 3.72
CA ALA A 13 -21.32 15.49 3.43
C ALA A 13 -20.95 16.07 2.04
N ARG A 14 -20.06 15.44 1.26
CA ARG A 14 -19.54 16.03 0.00
C ARG A 14 -19.56 15.12 -1.23
N ASN A 15 -20.12 13.91 -1.15
CA ASN A 15 -20.20 12.96 -2.28
C ASN A 15 -21.50 13.08 -3.10
N THR A 16 -21.94 14.29 -3.39
CA THR A 16 -22.68 14.55 -4.64
C THR A 16 -21.81 15.45 -5.50
N PRO A 17 -21.02 14.91 -6.44
CA PRO A 17 -20.45 15.74 -7.47
C PRO A 17 -21.64 16.30 -8.26
N ARG A 18 -21.94 17.60 -8.09
CA ARG A 18 -22.58 18.33 -9.18
C ARG A 18 -21.57 18.28 -10.33
N CYS A 19 -21.76 17.32 -11.24
CA CYS A 19 -21.14 17.36 -12.55
C CYS A 19 -21.59 18.67 -13.21
N ALA A 20 -20.78 19.72 -13.08
CA ALA A 20 -20.86 20.82 -14.02
C ALA A 20 -20.49 20.23 -15.40
N PRO A 21 -21.29 20.48 -16.45
CA PRO A 21 -20.98 19.95 -17.77
C PRO A 21 -19.70 20.64 -18.27
N LEU A 22 -18.58 19.90 -18.32
CA LEU A 22 -17.39 20.31 -19.07
C LEU A 22 -17.65 20.06 -20.56
N LEU A 23 -18.60 20.81 -21.12
CA LEU A 23 -18.70 21.03 -22.56
C LEU A 23 -17.81 22.23 -22.87
N GLY A 24 -16.58 21.98 -23.31
CA GLY A 24 -15.70 23.07 -23.73
C GLY A 24 -14.24 22.70 -23.97
N THR A 25 -13.94 22.38 -25.22
CA THR A 25 -12.62 22.38 -25.89
C THR A 25 -11.67 21.19 -25.64
N ASN A 26 -11.32 20.53 -26.75
CA ASN A 26 -10.23 19.59 -26.95
C ASN A 26 -8.89 20.15 -26.39
N ARG A 27 -8.63 20.01 -25.10
CA ARG A 27 -7.25 20.06 -24.58
C ARG A 27 -6.75 18.63 -24.50
N LYS A 28 -5.95 18.22 -25.49
CA LYS A 28 -5.11 17.03 -25.35
C LYS A 28 -4.33 17.18 -24.05
N LEU A 29 -4.49 16.23 -23.12
CA LEU A 29 -3.60 16.11 -21.97
C LEU A 29 -2.23 15.69 -22.50
N VAL A 30 -1.45 16.66 -22.98
CA VAL A 30 -0.02 16.48 -23.20
C VAL A 30 0.59 16.66 -21.83
N ILE A 31 1.00 15.57 -21.19
CA ILE A 31 1.82 15.61 -19.98
C ILE A 31 3.16 16.21 -20.41
N ALA A 32 3.28 17.52 -20.33
CA ALA A 32 4.53 18.20 -20.60
C ALA A 32 5.50 17.88 -19.46
N THR A 33 6.49 17.04 -19.73
CA THR A 33 7.72 17.02 -18.93
C THR A 33 8.37 18.39 -19.09
N LYS A 34 8.28 19.23 -18.06
CA LYS A 34 8.95 20.53 -18.07
C LYS A 34 10.46 20.28 -18.17
N ALA A 35 11.08 20.89 -19.17
CA ALA A 35 12.54 20.88 -19.32
C ALA A 35 13.20 21.45 -18.06
N THR A 36 14.20 20.73 -17.57
CA THR A 36 15.03 21.08 -16.41
C THR A 36 15.72 22.42 -16.65
N ARG A 37 15.33 23.46 -15.90
CA ARG A 37 16.16 24.67 -15.76
C ARG A 37 17.25 24.36 -14.75
N SER A 38 18.51 24.49 -15.16
CA SER A 38 19.66 24.39 -14.26
C SER A 38 19.62 25.52 -13.24
N SER A 39 19.41 25.16 -11.98
CA SER A 39 19.64 26.03 -10.81
C SER A 39 20.71 25.38 -9.91
N PRO A 40 21.45 26.18 -9.12
CA PRO A 40 22.71 25.78 -8.50
C PRO A 40 22.51 24.66 -7.48
N ALA A 41 23.53 23.82 -7.30
CA ALA A 41 23.59 22.60 -6.49
C ALA A 41 22.54 22.53 -5.35
N MET A 42 21.32 22.15 -5.71
CA MET A 42 20.24 21.82 -4.78
C MET A 42 20.62 20.48 -4.17
N SER A 43 20.55 20.36 -2.85
CA SER A 43 20.51 19.05 -2.19
C SER A 43 19.49 18.16 -2.93
N GLU A 44 19.80 16.88 -3.14
CA GLU A 44 18.86 15.96 -3.79
C GLU A 44 17.47 16.10 -3.13
N PRO A 45 16.40 16.19 -3.94
CA PRO A 45 15.07 16.43 -3.40
C PRO A 45 14.68 15.30 -2.44
N GLU A 46 14.11 15.66 -1.30
CA GLU A 46 13.71 14.68 -0.28
C GLU A 46 12.53 13.82 -0.77
N TRP A 47 12.58 12.53 -0.46
CA TRP A 47 11.44 11.64 -0.67
C TRP A 47 10.35 11.90 0.37
N THR A 48 9.10 12.08 -0.07
CA THR A 48 7.97 12.26 0.84
C THR A 48 6.87 11.24 0.54
N LEU A 49 6.39 10.54 1.58
CA LEU A 49 5.20 9.71 1.56
C LEU A 49 4.03 10.47 2.19
N TRP A 50 2.97 10.66 1.42
CA TRP A 50 1.68 11.16 1.89
C TRP A 50 0.73 9.98 2.14
N TYR A 51 0.50 9.66 3.41
CA TYR A 51 -0.45 8.63 3.84
C TYR A 51 -1.11 8.99 5.17
N TRP A 52 -2.16 8.27 5.57
CA TRP A 52 -2.84 8.52 6.85
C TRP A 52 -1.92 8.25 8.05
N PRO A 53 -1.85 9.16 9.05
CA PRO A 53 -1.13 8.90 10.28
C PRO A 53 -1.84 7.87 11.17
N GLY A 54 -1.07 7.22 12.03
CA GLY A 54 -1.60 6.36 13.10
C GLY A 54 -2.10 4.98 12.65
N ILE A 55 -2.02 4.67 11.35
CA ILE A 55 -2.32 3.35 10.79
C ILE A 55 -1.24 2.92 9.81
N LYS A 56 -0.99 1.61 9.72
CA LYS A 56 -0.13 1.02 8.70
C LYS A 56 -0.73 1.24 7.32
N GLY A 57 -1.88 0.64 7.09
CA GLY A 57 -2.70 0.68 5.89
C GLY A 57 -1.92 0.47 4.59
N ARG A 58 -2.46 1.03 3.52
CA ARG A 58 -1.82 0.99 2.19
C ARG A 58 -0.47 1.72 2.15
N GLY A 59 -0.16 2.56 3.13
CA GLY A 59 1.12 3.26 3.23
C GLY A 59 2.27 2.34 3.65
N GLU A 60 2.00 1.29 4.43
CA GLU A 60 3.03 0.39 4.93
C GLU A 60 3.73 -0.38 3.80
N TYR A 61 2.98 -0.76 2.75
CA TYR A 61 3.53 -1.31 1.51
C TYR A 61 4.60 -0.43 0.87
N ILE A 62 4.55 0.88 1.11
CA ILE A 62 5.52 1.86 0.60
C ILE A 62 6.64 2.08 1.62
N ARG A 63 6.33 2.17 2.92
CA ARG A 63 7.34 2.29 4.00
C ARG A 63 8.34 1.15 3.93
N LEU A 64 7.88 -0.09 3.78
CA LEU A 64 8.75 -1.27 3.68
C LEU A 64 9.76 -1.18 2.52
N ILE A 65 9.39 -0.53 1.41
CA ILE A 65 10.30 -0.33 0.27
C ILE A 65 11.41 0.66 0.62
N PHE A 66 11.06 1.81 1.22
CA PHE A 66 12.05 2.79 1.66
C PHE A 66 13.00 2.20 2.72
N GLU A 67 12.45 1.47 3.67
CA GLU A 67 13.20 0.85 4.77
C GLU A 67 14.15 -0.24 4.25
N GLU A 68 13.67 -1.15 3.39
CA GLU A 68 14.52 -2.17 2.76
C GLU A 68 15.61 -1.53 1.88
N ALA A 69 15.26 -0.50 1.09
CA ALA A 69 16.22 0.23 0.26
C ALA A 69 17.22 1.05 1.09
N GLY A 70 16.92 1.33 2.36
CA GLY A 70 17.73 2.21 3.21
C GLY A 70 17.72 3.66 2.73
N VAL A 71 16.62 4.08 2.08
CA VAL A 71 16.44 5.41 1.51
C VAL A 71 15.67 6.28 2.51
N PRO A 72 16.24 7.40 2.98
CA PRO A 72 15.52 8.32 3.85
C PRO A 72 14.28 8.90 3.17
N TYR A 73 13.20 9.04 3.94
CA TYR A 73 11.96 9.64 3.49
C TYR A 73 11.24 10.34 4.66
N VAL A 74 10.39 11.30 4.32
CA VAL A 74 9.44 11.93 5.26
C VAL A 74 8.09 11.26 5.12
N ASP A 75 7.58 10.69 6.21
CA ASP A 75 6.15 10.36 6.33
C ASP A 75 5.38 11.63 6.69
N ALA A 76 4.85 12.31 5.67
CA ALA A 76 4.17 13.60 5.82
C ALA A 76 2.90 13.47 6.66
N GLY A 77 2.23 12.32 6.62
CA GLY A 77 1.06 12.05 7.45
C GLY A 77 1.41 12.04 8.92
N VAL A 78 2.46 11.29 9.28
CA VAL A 78 2.97 11.21 10.66
C VAL A 78 3.47 12.58 11.13
N LYS A 79 4.17 13.32 10.27
CA LYS A 79 4.77 14.62 10.62
C LYS A 79 3.76 15.77 10.73
N HIS A 80 2.78 15.83 9.82
CA HIS A 80 1.89 16.99 9.66
C HIS A 80 0.43 16.70 10.00
N GLY A 81 0.09 15.43 10.25
CA GLY A 81 -1.23 15.02 10.69
C GLY A 81 -2.24 14.81 9.56
N PHE A 82 -3.41 14.33 9.95
CA PHE A 82 -4.47 13.87 9.04
C PHE A 82 -4.98 14.97 8.10
N GLN A 83 -5.16 16.20 8.60
CA GLN A 83 -5.68 17.31 7.79
C GLN A 83 -4.72 17.69 6.66
N ALA A 84 -3.40 17.65 6.91
CA ALA A 84 -2.40 17.94 5.88
C ALA A 84 -2.48 16.95 4.71
N VAL A 85 -2.74 15.67 4.99
CA VAL A 85 -2.91 14.64 3.95
C VAL A 85 -4.12 14.94 3.08
N ILE A 86 -5.25 15.35 3.68
CA ILE A 86 -6.46 15.78 2.95
C ILE A 86 -6.14 16.97 2.05
N ASP A 87 -5.57 18.02 2.63
CA ASP A 87 -5.35 19.29 1.94
C ASP A 87 -4.40 19.10 0.75
N TRP A 88 -3.32 18.35 0.96
CA TRP A 88 -2.34 18.08 -0.09
C TRP A 88 -2.90 17.16 -1.19
N THR A 89 -3.53 16.05 -0.81
CA THR A 89 -4.02 15.02 -1.75
C THR A 89 -5.20 15.50 -2.57
N TRP A 90 -6.16 16.21 -1.95
CA TRP A 90 -7.46 16.51 -2.55
C TRP A 90 -7.75 18.00 -2.78
N GLN A 91 -7.09 18.91 -2.06
CA GLN A 91 -7.40 20.34 -2.11
C GLN A 91 -6.34 21.19 -2.82
N GLY A 92 -5.32 20.57 -3.43
CA GLY A 92 -4.47 21.25 -4.41
C GLY A 92 -2.99 21.38 -4.04
N GLY A 93 -2.44 20.46 -3.24
CA GLY A 93 -0.99 20.40 -3.00
C GLY A 93 -0.15 19.88 -4.18
N ASN A 94 -0.79 19.43 -5.27
CA ASN A 94 -0.12 18.82 -6.41
C ASN A 94 -0.48 19.55 -7.71
N THR A 95 0.53 20.14 -8.35
CA THR A 95 0.39 20.93 -9.60
C THR A 95 0.77 20.14 -10.86
N GLY A 96 1.14 18.87 -10.72
CA GLY A 96 1.55 17.99 -11.81
C GLY A 96 0.43 17.03 -12.23
N PHE A 97 0.63 15.73 -11.97
CA PHE A 97 -0.31 14.68 -12.35
C PHE A 97 -1.33 14.40 -11.24
N PRO A 98 -2.66 14.35 -11.48
CA PRO A 98 -3.66 14.28 -10.42
C PRO A 98 -3.45 13.12 -9.43
N VAL A 99 -3.52 13.42 -8.13
CA VAL A 99 -3.54 12.41 -7.06
C VAL A 99 -4.99 12.10 -6.73
N ARG A 100 -5.40 10.84 -6.85
CA ARG A 100 -6.77 10.43 -6.51
C ARG A 100 -6.96 10.22 -5.01
N ALA A 101 -6.02 9.57 -4.35
CA ALA A 101 -6.09 9.22 -2.94
C ALA A 101 -4.68 8.87 -2.43
N PRO A 102 -4.42 8.98 -1.12
CA PRO A 102 -3.21 8.41 -0.53
C PRO A 102 -3.24 6.86 -0.64
N PRO A 103 -2.06 6.19 -0.68
CA PRO A 103 -0.74 6.79 -0.62
C PRO A 103 -0.33 7.52 -1.89
N ALA A 104 0.53 8.52 -1.73
CA ALA A 104 1.24 9.20 -2.79
C ALA A 104 2.70 9.43 -2.39
N VAL A 105 3.61 9.39 -3.36
CA VAL A 105 5.03 9.68 -3.18
C VAL A 105 5.44 10.87 -4.03
N VAL A 106 6.24 11.74 -3.42
CA VAL A 106 6.82 12.95 -4.03
C VAL A 106 8.33 12.87 -4.01
N HIS A 107 8.95 13.27 -5.12
CA HIS A 107 10.40 13.46 -5.24
C HIS A 107 10.69 14.60 -6.21
N GLY A 108 10.95 15.79 -5.66
CA GLY A 108 10.99 17.04 -6.43
C GLY A 108 9.63 17.34 -7.06
N ASP A 109 9.61 17.57 -8.37
CA ASP A 109 8.38 17.85 -9.12
C ASP A 109 7.58 16.58 -9.51
N TYR A 110 8.14 15.40 -9.28
CA TYR A 110 7.49 14.14 -9.63
C TYR A 110 6.55 13.67 -8.52
N VAL A 111 5.32 13.32 -8.91
CA VAL A 111 4.29 12.78 -8.02
C VAL A 111 3.68 11.53 -8.63
N VAL A 112 3.56 10.48 -7.82
CA VAL A 112 2.85 9.25 -8.18
C VAL A 112 1.95 8.82 -7.01
N CYS A 113 0.73 8.40 -7.32
CA CYS A 113 -0.21 7.84 -6.35
C CYS A 113 -0.65 6.44 -6.76
N ASN A 114 -1.37 5.75 -5.87
CA ASN A 114 -1.82 4.36 -5.99
C ASN A 114 -0.71 3.34 -5.66
N THR A 115 -0.99 2.44 -4.71
CA THR A 115 -0.01 1.56 -4.08
C THR A 115 0.82 0.74 -5.08
N PRO A 116 0.25 -0.13 -5.94
CA PRO A 116 1.04 -0.90 -6.91
C PRO A 116 1.86 -0.04 -7.87
N ALA A 117 1.33 1.12 -8.30
CA ALA A 117 2.07 2.04 -9.18
C ALA A 117 3.30 2.65 -8.48
N ILE A 118 3.15 3.05 -7.20
CA ILE A 118 4.27 3.52 -6.38
C ILE A 118 5.27 2.39 -6.15
N GLN A 119 4.81 1.18 -5.82
CA GLN A 119 5.69 0.04 -5.58
C GLN A 119 6.54 -0.29 -6.81
N ALA A 120 5.93 -0.38 -8.00
CA ALA A 120 6.67 -0.61 -9.24
C ALA A 120 7.66 0.53 -9.54
N TYR A 121 7.27 1.79 -9.35
CA TYR A 121 8.14 2.95 -9.57
C TYR A 121 9.35 2.96 -8.63
N LEU A 122 9.13 2.80 -7.31
CA LEU A 122 10.20 2.77 -6.32
C LEU A 122 11.07 1.52 -6.47
N GLY A 123 10.47 0.38 -6.81
CA GLY A 123 11.21 -0.84 -7.11
C GLY A 123 12.22 -0.62 -8.23
N LYS A 124 11.79 -0.02 -9.35
CA LYS A 124 12.68 0.34 -10.47
C LYS A 124 13.74 1.36 -10.04
N LYS A 125 13.36 2.34 -9.21
CA LYS A 125 14.27 3.41 -8.75
C LYS A 125 15.35 2.90 -7.78
N PHE A 126 15.04 1.93 -6.94
CA PHE A 126 15.91 1.45 -5.85
C PHE A 126 16.50 0.06 -6.10
N GLY A 127 16.35 -0.50 -7.31
CA GLY A 127 16.91 -1.80 -7.67
C GLY A 127 16.20 -3.00 -7.02
N LEU A 128 14.93 -2.83 -6.64
CA LEU A 128 14.05 -3.88 -6.10
C LEU A 128 13.02 -4.34 -7.15
N TYR A 129 13.39 -4.28 -8.43
CA TYR A 129 12.55 -4.65 -9.56
C TYR A 129 13.44 -5.27 -10.67
N PRO A 130 13.02 -6.36 -11.32
CA PRO A 130 13.80 -7.02 -12.37
C PRO A 130 14.08 -6.12 -13.58
N GLN A 131 15.23 -6.31 -14.24
CA GLN A 131 15.50 -5.66 -15.54
C GLN A 131 14.85 -6.40 -16.71
N ASP A 132 14.66 -7.71 -16.56
CA ASP A 132 13.95 -8.57 -17.50
C ASP A 132 12.46 -8.20 -17.56
N ALA A 133 11.93 -8.04 -18.77
CA ALA A 133 10.59 -7.51 -18.96
C ALA A 133 9.51 -8.51 -18.50
N GLU A 134 9.71 -9.78 -18.75
CA GLU A 134 8.82 -10.88 -18.38
C GLU A 134 8.77 -11.06 -16.87
N GLN A 135 9.93 -11.06 -16.20
CA GLN A 135 9.98 -11.04 -14.73
C GLN A 135 9.35 -9.77 -14.15
N GLY A 136 9.56 -8.61 -14.79
CA GLY A 136 8.87 -7.37 -14.43
C GLY A 136 7.35 -7.52 -14.51
N GLY A 137 6.84 -8.13 -15.58
CA GLY A 137 5.42 -8.43 -15.75
C GLY A 137 4.87 -9.31 -14.62
N HIS A 138 5.61 -10.33 -14.18
CA HIS A 138 5.22 -11.15 -13.03
C HIS A 138 5.24 -10.38 -11.71
N VAL A 139 6.18 -9.44 -11.52
CA VAL A 139 6.15 -8.53 -10.35
C VAL A 139 4.88 -7.69 -10.37
N ASP A 140 4.56 -7.05 -11.51
CA ASP A 140 3.35 -6.21 -11.64
C ASP A 140 2.07 -7.03 -11.41
N GLN A 141 2.02 -8.27 -11.89
CA GLN A 141 0.93 -9.21 -11.63
C GLN A 141 0.75 -9.47 -10.13
N LEU A 142 1.83 -9.70 -9.38
CA LEU A 142 1.75 -9.95 -7.94
C LEU A 142 1.30 -8.71 -7.17
N LEU A 143 1.77 -7.52 -7.56
CA LEU A 143 1.33 -6.26 -6.95
C LEU A 143 -0.18 -6.04 -7.16
N ALA A 144 -0.70 -6.38 -8.33
CA ALA A 144 -2.14 -6.32 -8.62
C ALA A 144 -2.93 -7.34 -7.77
N ILE A 145 -2.49 -8.59 -7.72
CA ILE A 145 -3.14 -9.66 -6.92
C ILE A 145 -3.17 -9.29 -5.43
N VAL A 146 -2.07 -8.76 -4.88
CA VAL A 146 -2.04 -8.29 -3.49
C VAL A 146 -3.01 -7.12 -3.28
N THR A 147 -3.14 -6.22 -4.25
CA THR A 147 -4.09 -5.10 -4.17
C THR A 147 -5.53 -5.60 -4.08
N ASP A 148 -5.89 -6.63 -4.85
CA ASP A 148 -7.20 -7.26 -4.79
C ASP A 148 -7.42 -7.98 -3.46
N ALA A 149 -6.43 -8.76 -3.00
CA ALA A 149 -6.50 -9.48 -1.74
C ALA A 149 -6.71 -8.54 -0.54
N VAL A 150 -5.98 -7.41 -0.51
CA VAL A 150 -6.15 -6.37 0.51
C VAL A 150 -7.51 -5.69 0.39
N ALA A 151 -7.98 -5.40 -0.83
CA ALA A 151 -9.28 -4.77 -1.01
C ALA A 151 -10.43 -5.67 -0.52
N GLU A 152 -10.43 -6.94 -0.91
CA GLU A 152 -11.42 -7.93 -0.47
C GLU A 152 -11.35 -8.16 1.05
N GLY A 153 -10.14 -8.35 1.59
CA GLY A 153 -9.92 -8.61 3.01
C GLY A 153 -10.31 -7.43 3.89
N ARG A 154 -10.06 -6.20 3.44
CA ARG A 154 -10.53 -4.98 4.13
C ARG A 154 -12.05 -4.82 4.02
N LEU A 155 -12.64 -5.05 2.84
CA LEU A 155 -14.07 -4.86 2.60
C LEU A 155 -14.95 -5.75 3.49
N ALA A 156 -14.46 -6.93 3.87
CA ALA A 156 -15.15 -7.80 4.82
C ALA A 156 -15.39 -7.13 6.20
N PHE A 157 -14.52 -6.21 6.63
CA PHE A 157 -14.71 -5.42 7.86
C PHE A 157 -15.62 -4.20 7.67
N HIS A 158 -15.96 -3.82 6.43
CA HIS A 158 -16.76 -2.63 6.15
C HIS A 158 -17.94 -2.91 5.21
N PRO A 159 -18.81 -3.91 5.51
CA PRO A 159 -19.88 -4.31 4.60
C PRO A 159 -21.04 -3.31 4.50
N LYS A 160 -21.22 -2.46 5.52
CA LYS A 160 -22.35 -1.51 5.62
C LYS A 160 -21.97 -0.12 5.16
N ASP A 161 -20.84 0.38 5.64
CA ASP A 161 -20.29 1.67 5.25
C ASP A 161 -18.77 1.58 5.12
N PHE A 162 -18.29 1.69 3.88
CA PHE A 162 -16.89 1.66 3.49
C PHE A 162 -16.02 2.72 4.19
N TYR A 163 -16.63 3.83 4.59
CA TYR A 163 -15.99 5.00 5.19
C TYR A 163 -16.21 5.13 6.70
N ALA A 164 -17.02 4.26 7.30
CA ALA A 164 -17.18 4.19 8.75
C ALA A 164 -16.14 3.25 9.38
N SER A 165 -15.86 3.47 10.65
CA SER A 165 -15.08 2.55 11.49
C SER A 165 -15.70 1.15 11.47
N HIS A 166 -14.89 0.09 11.61
CA HIS A 166 -15.43 -1.25 11.81
C HIS A 166 -16.15 -1.36 13.17
N LYS A 167 -15.71 -0.61 14.20
CA LYS A 167 -16.40 -0.48 15.51
C LYS A 167 -17.90 -0.19 15.43
N THR A 168 -18.37 0.43 14.36
CA THR A 168 -19.81 0.76 14.18
C THR A 168 -20.58 -0.29 13.37
N GLN A 169 -19.93 -1.36 12.92
CA GLN A 169 -20.48 -2.41 12.07
C GLN A 169 -19.89 -3.81 12.37
N VAL A 170 -19.43 -4.03 13.61
CA VAL A 170 -18.74 -5.28 14.02
C VAL A 170 -19.64 -6.49 13.82
N GLU A 171 -20.88 -6.43 14.31
CA GLU A 171 -21.83 -7.55 14.20
C GLU A 171 -22.17 -7.84 12.73
N GLU A 172 -22.40 -6.78 11.94
CA GLU A 172 -22.69 -6.90 10.51
C GLU A 172 -21.50 -7.48 9.71
N SER A 173 -20.26 -7.25 10.15
CA SER A 173 -19.05 -7.73 9.48
C SER A 173 -18.75 -9.22 9.67
N LYS A 174 -19.19 -9.82 10.79
CA LYS A 174 -18.86 -11.21 11.16
C LYS A 174 -19.03 -12.22 10.02
N PRO A 175 -20.18 -12.30 9.32
CA PRO A 175 -20.35 -13.27 8.23
C PRO A 175 -19.40 -13.03 7.06
N TYR A 176 -19.05 -11.77 6.76
CA TYR A 176 -18.14 -11.44 5.66
C TYR A 176 -16.69 -11.72 6.01
N VAL A 177 -16.27 -11.44 7.26
CA VAL A 177 -14.94 -11.80 7.78
C VAL A 177 -14.78 -13.32 7.78
N GLU A 178 -15.80 -14.05 8.23
CA GLU A 178 -15.79 -15.52 8.17
C GLU A 178 -15.73 -16.04 6.73
N GLN A 179 -16.52 -15.45 5.82
CA GLN A 179 -16.51 -15.83 4.42
C GLN A 179 -15.15 -15.59 3.78
N TYR A 180 -14.53 -14.42 4.01
CA TYR A 180 -13.19 -14.13 3.52
C TYR A 180 -12.17 -15.12 4.07
N GLY A 181 -12.17 -15.34 5.38
CA GLY A 181 -11.26 -16.26 6.06
C GLY A 181 -11.38 -17.70 5.58
N LYS A 182 -12.60 -18.19 5.31
CA LYS A 182 -12.84 -19.57 4.85
C LYS A 182 -12.69 -19.77 3.34
N GLN A 183 -12.87 -18.74 2.53
CA GLN A 183 -13.02 -18.91 1.07
C GLN A 183 -12.04 -18.11 0.22
N ARG A 184 -11.58 -16.96 0.70
CA ARG A 184 -10.70 -16.06 -0.07
C ARG A 184 -9.25 -16.16 0.40
N LEU A 185 -9.01 -16.05 1.70
CA LEU A 185 -7.66 -16.19 2.27
C LEU A 185 -6.95 -17.49 1.84
N PRO A 186 -7.59 -18.69 1.88
CA PRO A 186 -6.95 -19.93 1.45
C PRO A 186 -6.46 -19.87 0.00
N LYS A 187 -7.27 -19.32 -0.91
CA LYS A 187 -6.92 -19.23 -2.35
C LYS A 187 -5.69 -18.36 -2.59
N TYR A 188 -5.58 -17.24 -1.88
CA TYR A 188 -4.39 -16.39 -1.96
C TYR A 188 -3.16 -17.08 -1.37
N MET A 189 -3.29 -17.72 -0.20
CA MET A 189 -2.17 -18.45 0.42
C MET A 189 -1.73 -19.65 -0.42
N GLU A 190 -2.66 -20.44 -0.96
CA GLU A 190 -2.37 -21.53 -1.90
C GLU A 190 -1.63 -21.03 -3.15
N TYR A 191 -2.06 -19.90 -3.70
CA TYR A 191 -1.39 -19.29 -4.84
C TYR A 191 0.05 -18.92 -4.51
N PHE A 192 0.29 -18.20 -3.41
CA PHE A 192 1.64 -17.81 -2.98
C PHE A 192 2.51 -19.01 -2.59
N GLU A 193 1.94 -20.00 -1.91
CA GLU A 193 2.61 -21.27 -1.57
C GLU A 193 3.10 -21.95 -2.85
N SER A 194 2.24 -22.00 -3.88
CA SER A 194 2.58 -22.62 -5.15
C SER A 194 3.66 -21.86 -5.92
N LEU A 195 3.75 -20.53 -5.77
CA LEU A 195 4.84 -19.74 -6.36
C LEU A 195 6.16 -20.01 -5.65
N LEU A 196 6.14 -20.00 -4.32
CA LEU A 196 7.32 -20.29 -3.51
C LEU A 196 7.83 -21.71 -3.73
N ALA A 197 6.94 -22.69 -3.93
CA ALA A 197 7.34 -24.06 -4.27
C ALA A 197 8.03 -24.14 -5.64
N ARG A 198 7.55 -23.37 -6.63
CA ARG A 198 8.15 -23.33 -7.98
C ARG A 198 9.48 -22.59 -8.03
N ASN A 199 9.73 -21.67 -7.09
CA ASN A 199 10.95 -20.88 -7.01
C ASN A 199 11.69 -21.08 -5.67
N GLN A 200 11.64 -22.31 -5.16
CA GLN A 200 12.08 -22.61 -3.79
C GLN A 200 13.58 -22.40 -3.59
N GLU A 201 14.39 -22.64 -4.63
CA GLU A 201 15.85 -22.50 -4.58
C GLU A 201 16.29 -21.06 -4.31
N SER A 202 15.63 -20.07 -4.91
CA SER A 202 15.90 -18.66 -4.63
C SER A 202 15.26 -18.18 -3.32
N GLY A 203 14.14 -18.79 -2.97
CA GLY A 203 13.28 -18.37 -1.88
C GLY A 203 12.51 -17.07 -2.16
N PHE A 204 12.61 -16.46 -3.34
CA PHE A 204 11.86 -15.25 -3.70
C PHE A 204 10.66 -15.59 -4.59
N LEU A 205 9.71 -14.66 -4.72
CA LEU A 205 8.53 -14.88 -5.56
C LEU A 205 8.84 -14.83 -7.06
N VAL A 206 9.78 -13.97 -7.46
CA VAL A 206 10.18 -13.78 -8.86
C VAL A 206 11.69 -13.67 -8.96
N GLY A 207 12.30 -14.44 -9.86
CA GLY A 207 13.74 -14.41 -10.10
C GLY A 207 14.54 -14.92 -8.90
N ASP A 208 15.76 -14.40 -8.74
CA ASP A 208 16.75 -14.86 -7.75
C ASP A 208 17.02 -13.85 -6.61
N LYS A 209 16.29 -12.73 -6.59
CA LYS A 209 16.52 -11.60 -5.67
C LYS A 209 15.20 -11.06 -5.12
N LEU A 210 15.31 -10.35 -4.01
CA LEU A 210 14.17 -9.63 -3.42
C LEU A 210 13.66 -8.56 -4.38
N THR A 211 12.34 -8.52 -4.55
CA THR A 211 11.62 -7.49 -5.29
C THR A 211 10.55 -6.83 -4.41
N VAL A 212 9.94 -5.77 -4.93
CA VAL A 212 8.77 -5.14 -4.29
C VAL A 212 7.57 -6.09 -4.17
N ALA A 213 7.48 -7.15 -4.99
CA ALA A 213 6.45 -8.18 -4.83
C ALA A 213 6.64 -8.98 -3.54
N ASP A 214 7.89 -9.30 -3.17
CA ASP A 214 8.17 -10.02 -1.93
C ASP A 214 7.75 -9.21 -0.70
N LEU A 215 8.05 -7.91 -0.69
CA LEU A 215 7.62 -7.00 0.38
C LEU A 215 6.09 -6.85 0.44
N ALA A 216 5.42 -6.83 -0.71
CA ALA A 216 3.96 -6.74 -0.79
C ALA A 216 3.30 -7.99 -0.22
N VAL A 217 3.73 -9.18 -0.65
CA VAL A 217 3.18 -10.45 -0.15
C VAL A 217 3.51 -10.64 1.33
N TYR A 218 4.73 -10.31 1.77
CA TYR A 218 5.09 -10.32 3.19
C TYR A 218 4.10 -9.51 4.03
N HIS A 219 3.83 -8.27 3.64
CA HIS A 219 2.96 -7.41 4.41
C HIS A 219 1.50 -7.88 4.38
N TYR A 220 1.03 -8.40 3.24
CA TYR A 220 -0.28 -9.04 3.15
C TYR A 220 -0.40 -10.25 4.10
N LEU A 221 0.59 -11.14 4.14
CA LEU A 221 0.60 -12.29 5.05
C LEU A 221 0.62 -11.85 6.51
N ALA A 222 1.37 -10.80 6.85
CA ALA A 222 1.39 -10.22 8.19
C ALA A 222 0.02 -9.62 8.58
N ALA A 223 -0.65 -8.94 7.65
CA ALA A 223 -2.01 -8.45 7.88
C ALA A 223 -3.02 -9.61 8.03
N ALA A 224 -2.91 -10.66 7.21
CA ALA A 224 -3.76 -11.84 7.30
C ALA A 224 -3.57 -12.57 8.64
N GLN A 225 -2.32 -12.76 9.09
CA GLN A 225 -2.01 -13.34 10.38
C GLN A 225 -2.60 -12.50 11.53
N GLN A 226 -2.47 -11.18 11.46
CA GLN A 226 -2.98 -10.28 12.49
C GLN A 226 -4.51 -10.28 12.58
N HIS A 227 -5.20 -10.16 11.44
CA HIS A 227 -6.64 -9.86 11.41
C HIS A 227 -7.53 -11.07 11.14
N TYR A 228 -6.95 -12.14 10.58
CA TYR A 228 -7.62 -13.40 10.24
C TYR A 228 -6.92 -14.60 10.89
N GLY A 229 -6.25 -14.40 12.03
CA GLY A 229 -5.32 -15.35 12.65
C GLY A 229 -5.79 -16.82 12.66
N GLN A 230 -7.00 -17.11 13.16
CA GLN A 230 -7.51 -18.49 13.17
C GLN A 230 -7.56 -19.15 11.79
N TYR A 231 -7.85 -18.37 10.74
CA TYR A 231 -7.93 -18.86 9.36
C TYR A 231 -6.55 -18.99 8.74
N TYR A 232 -5.66 -18.03 9.02
CA TYR A 232 -4.25 -18.04 8.61
C TYR A 232 -3.50 -19.24 9.21
N ASP A 233 -3.68 -19.48 10.51
CA ASP A 233 -3.01 -20.55 11.24
C ASP A 233 -3.48 -21.92 10.74
N ALA A 234 -4.77 -22.06 10.44
CA ALA A 234 -5.36 -23.28 9.89
C ALA A 234 -4.87 -23.62 8.45
N GLN A 235 -4.27 -22.68 7.72
CA GLN A 235 -3.73 -22.98 6.40
C GLN A 235 -2.43 -23.79 6.47
N ALA A 236 -2.39 -24.90 5.72
CA ALA A 236 -1.19 -25.67 5.45
C ALA A 236 -0.33 -25.00 4.37
N ALA A 237 0.31 -23.89 4.74
CA ALA A 237 1.17 -23.10 3.86
C ALA A 237 2.56 -22.87 4.50
N PRO A 238 3.37 -23.94 4.67
CA PRO A 238 4.66 -23.85 5.33
C PRO A 238 5.65 -22.92 4.62
N LEU A 239 5.66 -22.88 3.28
CA LEU A 239 6.56 -21.99 2.54
C LEU A 239 6.15 -20.53 2.72
N CYS A 240 4.85 -20.20 2.73
CA CYS A 240 4.38 -18.85 3.02
C CYS A 240 4.80 -18.39 4.43
N LYS A 241 4.61 -19.25 5.44
CA LYS A 241 4.96 -18.95 6.84
C LYS A 241 6.48 -18.77 6.99
N ALA A 242 7.29 -19.64 6.36
CA ALA A 242 8.75 -19.51 6.34
C ALA A 242 9.21 -18.26 5.56
N PHE A 243 8.59 -17.98 4.42
CA PHE A 243 8.84 -16.78 3.62
C PHE A 243 8.57 -15.51 4.43
N GLN A 244 7.42 -15.44 5.10
CA GLN A 244 7.04 -14.32 5.95
C GLN A 244 8.09 -14.07 7.05
N ALA A 245 8.49 -15.13 7.76
CA ALA A 245 9.52 -15.04 8.81
C ALA A 245 10.87 -14.58 8.25
N ARG A 246 11.28 -15.10 7.09
CA ARG A 246 12.55 -14.74 6.44
C ARG A 246 12.58 -13.28 5.98
N VAL A 247 11.49 -12.76 5.41
CA VAL A 247 11.40 -11.34 5.03
C VAL A 247 11.42 -10.45 6.27
N ALA A 248 10.70 -10.82 7.34
CA ALA A 248 10.73 -10.09 8.62
C ALA A 248 12.13 -10.06 9.25
N ALA A 249 12.92 -11.11 9.08
CA ALA A 249 14.27 -11.25 9.64
C ALA A 249 15.36 -10.51 8.84
N ARG A 250 15.03 -9.89 7.70
CA ARG A 250 16.02 -9.11 6.95
C ARG A 250 16.51 -7.93 7.79
N PRO A 251 17.81 -7.60 7.81
CA PRO A 251 18.35 -6.65 8.79
C PRO A 251 17.64 -5.29 8.85
N ARG A 252 17.33 -4.69 7.69
CA ARG A 252 16.65 -3.39 7.60
C ARG A 252 15.17 -3.48 7.95
N ILE A 253 14.48 -4.53 7.48
CA ILE A 253 13.08 -4.78 7.85
C ILE A 253 12.97 -5.04 9.36
N ALA A 254 13.77 -5.94 9.92
CA ALA A 254 13.77 -6.24 11.35
C ALA A 254 14.02 -4.98 12.20
N ALA A 255 14.98 -4.14 11.80
CA ALA A 255 15.25 -2.87 12.48
C ALA A 255 14.06 -1.90 12.39
N TYR A 256 13.42 -1.78 11.21
CA TYR A 256 12.22 -0.98 11.05
C TYR A 256 11.08 -1.49 11.92
N LEU A 257 10.79 -2.79 11.87
CA LEU A 257 9.70 -3.43 12.62
C LEU A 257 9.82 -3.24 14.14
N ALA A 258 11.05 -3.15 14.65
CA ALA A 258 11.35 -2.90 16.06
C ALA A 258 11.39 -1.41 16.44
N SER A 259 11.22 -0.49 15.49
CA SER A 259 11.31 0.95 15.71
C SER A 259 9.94 1.62 15.88
N ASP A 260 9.93 2.81 16.49
CA ASP A 260 8.73 3.64 16.62
C ASP A 260 8.16 4.13 15.27
N ARG A 261 8.92 3.99 14.17
CA ARG A 261 8.42 4.29 12.82
C ARG A 261 7.44 3.23 12.31
N CYS A 262 7.58 1.99 12.77
CA CYS A 262 6.67 0.90 12.45
C CYS A 262 5.42 1.04 13.31
N LEU A 263 4.38 1.66 12.74
CA LEU A 263 3.12 1.87 13.42
C LEU A 263 2.51 0.53 13.87
N PRO A 264 1.84 0.45 15.03
CA PRO A 264 1.18 -0.79 15.45
C PRO A 264 0.06 -1.16 14.47
N TRP A 265 -0.29 -2.45 14.43
CA TRP A 265 -1.51 -2.87 13.75
C TRP A 265 -2.74 -2.21 14.38
N ASP A 266 -3.70 -1.79 13.55
CA ASP A 266 -5.01 -1.41 14.07
C ASP A 266 -5.68 -2.66 14.68
N ALA A 267 -6.55 -2.46 15.67
CA ALA A 267 -7.41 -3.52 16.18
C ALA A 267 -8.73 -3.63 15.40
N ASP A 268 -9.01 -2.69 14.49
CA ASP A 268 -10.34 -2.52 13.88
C ASP A 268 -10.48 -3.20 12.51
N SER A 269 -9.49 -3.15 11.62
CA SER A 269 -9.66 -3.61 10.23
C SER A 269 -8.34 -4.05 9.63
N MET A 270 -8.41 -4.89 8.59
CA MET A 270 -7.24 -5.28 7.80
C MET A 270 -6.77 -4.10 6.93
N MET A 271 -6.02 -3.18 7.54
CA MET A 271 -5.17 -2.14 6.94
C MET A 271 -4.54 -1.28 8.04
#